data_AF-A0AAW9KIY6-F1
#
_entry.id   AF-A0AAW9KIY6-F1
#
_cell.length_a   1.000
_cell.length_b   1.000
_cell.length_c   1.000
_cell.angle_alpha   90.00
_cell.angle_beta   90.00
_cell.angle_gamma   90.00
#
_symmetry.space_group_name_H-M   'P 1'
#
loop_
_entity.id
_entity.type
_entity.pdbx_description
1 polymer ?
#
loop_
_entity_poly.entity_id
_entity_poly.type
_entity_poly.pdbx_seq_one_letter_code
_entity_poly.pdbx_strand_id
1 'polypeptide(L)'
;MYKCALILAAGQGTRIKSDLPKVLHKVCGKEMVNHVIDTMRKANIEDMDVIIGKGAELVKEKTALKNVSYSLQEEQLGTGHAVKCAIEFLKGKKGVVGVFCGDAPLIKPETVESLFKTHIENNN
;
A
#
# COMPACT_ATOMS: atom_id res chain seq x y z
N MET A 1 -17.40 1.18 11.55
CA MET A 1 -16.88 2.21 10.63
C MET A 1 -16.07 1.50 9.55
N TYR A 2 -16.23 1.88 8.28
CA TYR A 2 -15.46 1.31 7.19
C TYR A 2 -13.98 1.73 7.28
N LYS A 3 -13.05 0.83 6.92
CA LYS A 3 -11.60 1.08 6.91
C LYS A 3 -11.00 0.50 5.64
N CYS A 4 -10.11 1.23 4.98
CA CYS A 4 -9.27 0.70 3.90
C CYS A 4 -7.83 1.18 4.00
N ALA A 5 -6.96 0.56 3.21
CA ALA A 5 -5.57 0.96 3.08
C ALA A 5 -5.20 1.33 1.64
N LEU A 6 -4.43 2.39 1.49
CA LEU A 6 -3.66 2.69 0.30
C LEU A 6 -2.20 2.31 0.54
N ILE A 7 -1.61 1.54 -0.35
CA ILE A 7 -0.22 1.08 -0.26
C ILE A 7 0.59 1.75 -1.38
N LEU A 8 1.51 2.63 -1.00
CA LEU A 8 2.37 3.37 -1.91
C LEU A 8 3.47 2.45 -2.47
N ALA A 9 3.38 2.10 -3.75
CA ALA A 9 4.26 1.14 -4.40
C ALA A 9 4.79 1.60 -5.78
N ALA A 10 4.55 2.86 -6.16
CA ALA A 10 4.94 3.44 -7.44
C ALA A 10 6.42 3.87 -7.53
N GLY A 11 7.15 3.85 -6.42
CA GLY A 11 8.52 4.36 -6.34
C GLY A 11 9.55 3.45 -7.02
N GLN A 12 10.39 4.03 -7.89
CA GLN A 12 11.43 3.30 -8.63
C GLN A 12 12.55 2.75 -7.73
N GLY A 13 12.87 3.39 -6.60
CA GLY A 13 13.98 2.97 -5.75
C GLY A 13 15.36 3.16 -6.38
N THR A 14 15.62 4.33 -6.96
CA THR A 14 16.88 4.65 -7.69
C THR A 14 18.16 4.36 -6.91
N ARG A 15 18.13 4.45 -5.57
CA ARG A 15 19.27 4.12 -4.69
C ARG A 15 19.63 2.63 -4.64
N ILE A 16 18.69 1.75 -4.98
CA ILE A 16 18.85 0.28 -4.92
C ILE A 16 19.60 -0.28 -6.15
N LYS A 17 19.84 0.54 -7.19
CA LYS A 17 20.60 0.18 -8.41
C LYS A 17 20.18 -1.19 -8.99
N SER A 18 18.86 -1.41 -9.08
CA SER A 18 18.24 -2.63 -9.58
C SER A 18 17.11 -2.26 -10.53
N ASP A 19 16.90 -3.07 -11.57
CA ASP A 19 15.76 -2.93 -12.49
C ASP A 19 14.46 -3.43 -11.86
N LEU A 20 14.56 -4.17 -10.75
CA LEU A 20 13.40 -4.62 -9.97
C LEU A 20 12.79 -3.43 -9.21
N PRO A 21 11.46 -3.21 -9.28
CA PRO A 21 10.79 -2.22 -8.44
C PRO A 21 11.16 -2.37 -6.96
N LYS A 22 11.35 -1.24 -6.26
CA LYS A 22 11.80 -1.21 -4.86
C LYS A 22 11.04 -2.21 -3.99
N VAL A 23 9.72 -2.14 -4.06
CA VAL A 23 8.79 -2.91 -3.21
C VAL A 23 8.78 -4.42 -3.48
N LEU A 24 9.36 -4.86 -4.59
CA LEU A 24 9.47 -6.28 -4.94
C LEU A 24 10.78 -6.92 -4.48
N HIS A 25 11.71 -6.14 -3.92
CA HIS A 25 12.87 -6.73 -3.25
C HIS A 25 12.41 -7.59 -2.07
N LYS A 26 13.08 -8.72 -1.89
CA LYS A 26 12.66 -9.74 -0.93
C LYS A 26 13.31 -9.51 0.43
N VAL A 27 12.49 -9.65 1.47
CA VAL A 27 12.93 -9.77 2.87
C VAL A 27 12.48 -11.14 3.36
N CYS A 28 13.42 -11.95 3.84
CA CYS A 28 13.16 -13.35 4.24
C CYS A 28 12.43 -14.15 3.14
N GLY A 29 12.83 -13.99 1.87
CA GLY A 29 12.30 -14.77 0.74
C GLY A 29 10.99 -14.25 0.12
N LYS A 30 10.38 -13.20 0.68
CA LYS A 30 9.09 -12.65 0.22
C LYS A 30 9.17 -11.14 -0.03
N GLU A 31 8.47 -10.66 -1.05
CA GLU A 31 8.47 -9.27 -1.50
C GLU A 31 8.00 -8.33 -0.37
N MET A 32 8.64 -7.16 -0.23
CA MET A 32 8.28 -6.19 0.81
C MET A 32 6.79 -5.81 0.76
N VAL A 33 6.25 -5.54 -0.44
CA VAL A 33 4.81 -5.21 -0.58
C VAL A 33 3.91 -6.34 -0.11
N ASN A 34 4.29 -7.60 -0.36
CA ASN A 34 3.52 -8.76 0.07
C ASN A 34 3.54 -8.94 1.60
N HIS A 35 4.60 -8.47 2.28
CA HIS A 35 4.61 -8.39 3.75
C HIS A 35 3.64 -7.33 4.24
N VAL A 36 3.66 -6.14 3.65
CA VAL A 36 2.76 -5.04 4.04
C VAL A 36 1.29 -5.43 3.84
N ILE A 37 0.94 -6.01 2.69
CA ILE A 37 -0.44 -6.47 2.41
C ILE A 37 -0.89 -7.51 3.46
N ASP A 38 -0.03 -8.47 3.79
CA ASP A 38 -0.37 -9.49 4.79
C ASP A 38 -0.52 -8.90 6.19
N THR A 39 0.28 -7.89 6.54
CA THR A 39 0.09 -7.14 7.79
C THR A 39 -1.24 -6.41 7.83
N MET A 40 -1.63 -5.72 6.75
CA MET A 40 -2.92 -5.02 6.69
C MET A 40 -4.10 -5.98 6.89
N ARG A 41 -4.03 -7.15 6.24
CA ARG A 41 -5.05 -8.19 6.39
C ARG A 41 -5.11 -8.73 7.82
N LYS A 42 -3.96 -9.01 8.45
CA LYS A 42 -3.90 -9.41 9.87
C LYS A 42 -4.47 -8.36 10.81
N ALA A 43 -4.38 -7.08 10.46
CA ALA A 43 -4.98 -5.95 11.18
C ALA A 43 -6.47 -5.70 10.82
N ASN A 44 -7.13 -6.68 10.18
CA ASN A 44 -8.53 -6.60 9.76
C ASN A 44 -8.83 -5.44 8.80
N ILE A 45 -7.91 -5.16 7.87
CA ILE A 45 -8.10 -4.24 6.75
C ILE A 45 -8.12 -5.05 5.44
N GLU A 46 -9.32 -5.37 4.96
CA GLU A 46 -9.50 -6.22 3.77
C GLU A 46 -9.53 -5.43 2.46
N ASP A 47 -10.10 -4.21 2.48
CA ASP A 47 -10.19 -3.37 1.28
C ASP A 47 -8.90 -2.56 1.12
N MET A 48 -8.15 -2.85 0.06
CA MET A 48 -6.81 -2.34 -0.17
C MET A 48 -6.60 -1.97 -1.63
N ASP A 49 -5.90 -0.86 -1.85
CA ASP A 49 -5.39 -0.45 -3.16
C ASP A 49 -3.88 -0.30 -3.13
N VAL A 50 -3.20 -0.92 -4.09
CA VAL A 50 -1.76 -0.78 -4.30
C VAL A 50 -1.54 0.24 -5.41
N ILE A 51 -1.01 1.40 -5.04
CA ILE A 51 -0.68 2.46 -6.00
C ILE A 51 0.64 2.10 -6.67
N ILE A 52 0.58 1.78 -7.95
CA ILE A 52 1.70 1.31 -8.77
C ILE A 52 2.15 2.39 -9.75
N GLY A 53 3.35 2.25 -10.30
CA GLY A 53 3.93 3.20 -11.24
C GLY A 53 4.88 2.50 -12.20
N LYS A 54 6.13 2.97 -12.31
CA LYS A 54 7.13 2.27 -13.13
C LYS A 54 7.30 0.81 -12.69
N GLY A 55 7.18 -0.13 -13.63
CA GLY A 55 7.18 -1.57 -13.32
C GLY A 55 5.83 -2.11 -12.82
N ALA A 56 4.74 -1.35 -13.02
CA ALA A 56 3.37 -1.68 -12.64
C ALA A 56 2.96 -3.13 -12.92
N GLU A 57 3.21 -3.61 -14.15
CA GLU A 57 2.82 -4.95 -14.55
C GLU A 57 3.51 -6.04 -13.73
N LEU A 58 4.79 -5.86 -13.41
CA LEU A 58 5.53 -6.78 -12.55
C LEU A 58 5.01 -6.73 -11.10
N VAL A 59 4.67 -5.55 -10.59
CA VAL A 59 4.09 -5.42 -9.25
C VAL A 59 2.74 -6.14 -9.19
N LYS A 60 1.84 -5.88 -10.15
CA LYS A 60 0.55 -6.57 -10.28
C LYS A 60 0.72 -8.09 -10.34
N GLU A 61 1.64 -8.58 -11.16
CA GLU A 61 1.91 -10.02 -11.28
C GLU A 61 2.31 -10.62 -9.92
N LYS A 62 3.25 -10.00 -9.21
CA LYS A 62 3.75 -10.50 -7.91
C LYS A 62 2.77 -10.31 -6.75
N THR A 63 1.72 -9.51 -6.91
CA THR A 63 0.65 -9.32 -5.91
C THR A 63 -0.70 -9.88 -6.37
N ALA A 64 -0.79 -10.56 -7.52
CA ALA A 64 -2.06 -11.02 -8.09
C ALA A 64 -2.88 -11.92 -7.15
N LEU A 65 -2.20 -12.78 -6.37
CA LEU A 65 -2.83 -13.69 -5.41
C LEU A 65 -3.26 -13.01 -4.10
N LYS A 66 -3.05 -11.69 -3.96
CA LYS A 66 -3.34 -10.96 -2.73
C LYS A 66 -4.74 -10.36 -2.66
N ASN A 67 -5.53 -10.42 -3.73
CA ASN A 67 -6.87 -9.80 -3.81
C ASN A 67 -6.85 -8.33 -3.37
N VAL A 68 -6.19 -7.49 -4.16
CA VAL A 68 -6.05 -6.04 -3.95
C VAL A 68 -6.45 -5.28 -5.22
N SER A 69 -6.90 -4.04 -5.06
CA SER A 69 -7.11 -3.11 -6.17
C SER A 69 -5.79 -2.44 -6.57
N TYR A 70 -5.78 -1.79 -7.74
CA TYR A 70 -4.62 -1.08 -8.22
C TYR A 70 -5.01 0.29 -8.79
N SER A 71 -4.23 1.30 -8.42
CA SER A 71 -4.30 2.62 -9.01
C SER A 71 -2.97 2.96 -9.67
N LEU A 72 -3.00 3.45 -10.90
CA LEU A 72 -1.79 3.78 -11.67
C LEU A 72 -1.38 5.23 -11.42
N GLN A 73 -0.15 5.42 -10.96
CA GLN A 73 0.55 6.69 -10.94
C GLN A 73 1.56 6.72 -12.11
N GLU A 74 1.13 7.23 -13.26
CA GLU A 74 1.98 7.32 -14.46
C GLU A 74 3.25 8.15 -14.20
N GLU A 75 3.08 9.34 -13.61
CA GLU A 75 4.17 10.25 -13.24
C GLU A 75 4.35 10.33 -11.71
N GLN A 76 5.58 10.12 -11.23
CA GLN A 76 5.87 10.12 -9.79
C GLN A 76 6.07 11.54 -9.23
N LEU A 77 4.99 12.33 -9.21
CA LEU A 77 4.92 13.72 -8.70
C LEU A 77 4.79 13.80 -7.15
N GLY A 78 5.27 12.78 -6.44
CA GLY A 78 5.20 12.70 -4.97
C GLY A 78 4.02 11.90 -4.41
N THR A 79 3.98 11.79 -3.08
CA THR A 79 3.02 10.94 -2.35
C THR A 79 1.60 11.49 -2.37
N GLY A 80 1.42 12.80 -2.31
CA GLY A 80 0.11 13.43 -2.46
C GLY A 80 -0.51 13.15 -3.84
N HIS A 81 0.30 13.14 -4.90
CA HIS A 81 -0.15 12.71 -6.22
C HIS A 81 -0.54 11.23 -6.24
N ALA A 82 0.27 10.37 -5.60
CA ALA A 82 -0.02 8.93 -5.52
C ALA A 82 -1.39 8.67 -4.87
N VAL A 83 -1.70 9.35 -3.77
CA VAL A 83 -3.02 9.24 -3.11
C VAL A 83 -4.15 9.76 -4.02
N LYS A 84 -3.93 10.82 -4.80
CA LYS A 84 -4.91 11.30 -5.79
C LYS A 84 -5.19 10.26 -6.89
N CYS A 85 -4.21 9.46 -7.29
CA CYS A 85 -4.44 8.40 -8.29
C CYS A 85 -5.47 7.35 -7.80
N ALA A 86 -5.66 7.21 -6.49
CA ALA A 86 -6.63 6.28 -5.90
C ALA A 86 -8.06 6.86 -5.72
N ILE A 87 -8.37 8.03 -6.31
CA ILE A 87 -9.70 8.66 -6.15
C ILE A 87 -10.84 7.73 -6.57
N GLU A 88 -10.73 7.04 -7.70
CA GLU A 88 -11.80 6.14 -8.16
C GLU A 88 -11.97 4.93 -7.23
N PHE A 89 -10.88 4.40 -6.67
CA PHE A 89 -10.95 3.36 -5.64
C PHE A 89 -11.65 3.84 -4.38
N LEU A 90 -11.46 5.11 -3.97
CA LEU A 90 -12.05 5.71 -2.77
C LEU A 90 -13.49 6.20 -2.95
N LYS A 91 -13.96 6.31 -4.18
CA LYS A 91 -15.25 6.92 -4.53
C LYS A 91 -16.41 6.22 -3.83
N GLY A 92 -17.25 7.00 -3.14
CA GLY A 92 -18.43 6.51 -2.43
C GLY A 92 -18.14 5.80 -1.10
N LYS A 93 -16.88 5.54 -0.75
CA LYS A 93 -16.49 4.91 0.52
C LYS A 93 -16.47 5.96 1.63
N LYS A 94 -17.24 5.73 2.70
CA LYS A 94 -17.32 6.62 3.88
C LYS A 94 -16.71 5.93 5.10
N GLY A 95 -15.55 6.40 5.55
CA GLY A 95 -14.83 5.80 6.67
C GLY A 95 -13.39 6.32 6.77
N VAL A 96 -12.48 5.49 7.28
CA VAL A 96 -11.07 5.85 7.49
C VAL A 96 -10.20 5.24 6.40
N VAL A 97 -9.28 6.03 5.87
CA VAL A 97 -8.27 5.59 4.90
C VAL A 97 -6.89 5.66 5.56
N GLY A 98 -6.24 4.51 5.72
CA GLY A 98 -4.84 4.46 6.12
C GLY A 98 -3.91 4.50 4.91
N VAL A 99 -2.81 5.25 4.98
CA VAL A 99 -1.80 5.33 3.91
C VAL A 99 -0.50 4.72 4.41
N PHE A 100 -0.01 3.70 3.70
CA PHE A 100 1.16 2.91 4.08
C PHE A 100 2.19 2.84 2.96
N CYS A 101 3.47 2.73 3.31
CA CYS A 101 4.53 2.55 2.34
C CYS A 101 4.74 1.06 2.03
N GLY A 102 4.75 0.67 0.75
CA GLY A 102 4.95 -0.72 0.32
C GLY A 102 6.38 -1.26 0.52
N ASP A 103 7.32 -0.40 0.92
CA ASP A 103 8.73 -0.71 1.19
C ASP A 103 9.07 -0.76 2.69
N ALA A 104 8.06 -0.71 3.58
CA ALA A 104 8.20 -0.79 5.03
C ALA A 104 7.68 -2.15 5.55
N PRO A 105 8.35 -3.28 5.25
CA PRO A 105 7.81 -4.63 5.47
C PRO A 105 7.70 -5.03 6.95
N LEU A 106 8.31 -4.28 7.87
CA LEU A 106 8.39 -4.61 9.29
C LEU A 106 7.28 -3.97 10.13
N ILE A 107 6.34 -3.25 9.51
CA ILE A 107 5.16 -2.75 10.21
C ILE A 107 4.37 -3.93 10.79
N LYS A 108 3.97 -3.80 12.06
CA LYS A 108 3.29 -4.87 12.80
C LYS A 108 1.78 -4.69 12.78
N PRO A 109 0.98 -5.78 12.82
CA PRO A 109 -0.47 -5.67 12.85
C PRO A 109 -0.97 -4.83 14.03
N GLU A 110 -0.37 -4.98 15.21
CA GLU A 110 -0.79 -4.27 16.43
C GLU A 110 -0.55 -2.76 16.31
N THR A 111 0.49 -2.35 15.58
CA THR A 111 0.76 -0.93 15.28
C THR A 111 -0.30 -0.36 14.34
N VAL A 112 -0.74 -1.12 13.34
CA VAL A 112 -1.79 -0.71 12.40
C VAL A 112 -3.12 -0.59 13.15
N GLU A 113 -3.47 -1.59 13.95
CA GLU A 113 -4.70 -1.58 14.77
C GLU A 113 -4.70 -0.39 15.73
N SER A 114 -3.59 -0.15 16.43
CA SER A 114 -3.45 1.00 17.34
C SER A 114 -3.58 2.32 16.59
N LEU A 115 -3.01 2.45 15.39
CA LEU A 115 -3.11 3.66 14.58
C LEU A 115 -4.58 4.00 14.24
N PHE A 116 -5.32 3.03 13.70
CA PHE A 116 -6.74 3.24 13.39
C PHE A 116 -7.57 3.50 14.64
N LYS A 117 -7.30 2.77 15.73
CA LYS A 117 -8.00 2.96 17.01
C LYS A 117 -7.80 4.38 17.54
N THR A 118 -6.55 4.84 17.64
CA THR A 118 -6.21 6.18 18.14
C THR A 118 -6.84 7.27 17.27
N HIS A 119 -6.83 7.13 15.95
CA HIS A 119 -7.48 8.07 15.03
C HIS A 119 -8.99 8.18 15.28
N ILE A 120 -9.68 7.04 15.40
CA ILE A 120 -11.13 6.98 15.60
C ILE A 120 -11.52 7.52 16.99
N GLU A 121 -10.79 7.15 18.04
CA GLU A 121 -11.06 7.59 19.41
C GLU A 121 -10.80 9.08 19.60
N ASN A 122 -9.78 9.64 18.93
CA ASN A 122 -9.43 11.06 19.04
C ASN A 122 -10.13 11.95 18.00
N ASN A 123 -10.81 11.35 17.02
CA ASN A 123 -11.49 12.06 15.93
C ASN A 123 -10.59 13.08 15.21
N ASN A 124 -9.36 12.66 14.87
CA ASN A 124 -8.29 13.52 14.33
C ASN A 124 -7.84 13.15 12.92
#